data_AF-A0AA42Y572-F1
#
_entry.id   AF-A0AA42Y572-F1
#
_cell.length_a   1.000
_cell.length_b   1.000
_cell.length_c   1.000
_cell.angle_alpha   90.00
_cell.angle_beta   90.00
_cell.angle_gamma   90.00
#
_symmetry.space_group_name_H-M   'P 1'
#
loop_
_entity.id
_entity.type
_entity.pdbx_description
1 polymer ?
#
loop_
_entity_poly.entity_id
_entity_poly.type
_entity_poly.pdbx_seq_one_letter_code
_entity_poly.pdbx_strand_id
1 'polypeptide(L)'
;MLRKQAVEDLDLAELERLRSEKARLSREITALRDRATIEDLTETERRKREALIDAWQHITAELTAKLDPAAPRSPKDRRVRERRRKDRRSKQRDAGDEDRRSGLQRRAKRIRTNRDRRDPFGAEDT
;
A
#
# COMPACT_ATOMS: atom_id res chain seq x y z
N MET A 1 -30.36 5.03 -33.40
CA MET A 1 -29.71 4.51 -32.19
C MET A 1 -28.24 4.07 -32.42
N LEU A 2 -27.48 4.72 -33.33
CA LEU A 2 -26.17 4.20 -33.78
C LEU A 2 -24.93 4.76 -33.04
N ARG A 3 -25.10 5.67 -32.07
CA ARG A 3 -23.97 6.37 -31.43
C ARG A 3 -23.38 5.67 -30.20
N LYS A 4 -24.10 4.74 -29.56
CA LYS A 4 -23.60 4.06 -28.35
C LYS A 4 -22.62 2.92 -28.67
N GLN A 5 -22.92 2.13 -29.72
CA GLN A 5 -22.08 1.00 -30.13
C GLN A 5 -20.68 1.42 -30.59
N ALA A 6 -20.57 2.49 -31.38
CA ALA A 6 -19.26 2.98 -31.85
C ALA A 6 -18.34 3.46 -30.70
N VAL A 7 -18.91 3.93 -29.59
CA VAL A 7 -18.13 4.36 -28.41
C VAL A 7 -17.65 3.14 -27.61
N GLU A 8 -18.50 2.12 -27.44
CA GLU A 8 -18.13 0.86 -26.79
C GLU A 8 -17.05 0.09 -27.58
N ASP A 9 -17.12 0.09 -28.92
CA ASP A 9 -16.13 -0.54 -29.79
C ASP A 9 -14.78 0.22 -29.78
N LEU A 10 -14.80 1.55 -29.72
CA LEU A 10 -13.60 2.38 -29.54
C LEU A 10 -12.91 2.10 -28.20
N ASP A 11 -13.69 1.96 -27.13
CA ASP A 11 -13.16 1.61 -25.80
C ASP A 11 -12.56 0.20 -25.77
N LEU A 12 -13.16 -0.78 -26.46
CA LEU A 12 -12.63 -2.14 -26.60
C LEU A 12 -11.31 -2.18 -27.37
N ALA A 13 -11.22 -1.48 -28.49
CA ALA A 13 -10.00 -1.40 -29.29
C ALA A 13 -8.84 -0.75 -28.50
N GLU A 14 -9.13 0.27 -27.70
CA GLU A 14 -8.12 0.92 -26.86
C GLU A 14 -7.67 0.00 -25.71
N LEU A 15 -8.57 -0.75 -25.10
CA LEU A 15 -8.23 -1.77 -24.10
C LEU A 15 -7.35 -2.88 -24.69
N GLU A 16 -7.66 -3.33 -25.90
CA GLU A 16 -6.88 -4.36 -26.58
C GLU A 16 -5.48 -3.87 -26.98
N ARG A 17 -5.37 -2.62 -27.42
CA ARG A 17 -4.09 -1.95 -27.64
C ARG A 17 -3.26 -1.89 -26.36
N LEU A 18 -3.83 -1.42 -25.26
CA LEU A 18 -3.13 -1.33 -23.97
C LEU A 18 -2.71 -2.71 -23.44
N ARG A 19 -3.54 -3.75 -23.63
CA ARG A 19 -3.19 -5.14 -23.28
C ARG A 19 -2.01 -5.64 -24.11
N SER A 20 -2.02 -5.38 -25.41
CA SER A 20 -0.95 -5.78 -26.34
C SER A 20 0.36 -5.06 -26.00
N GLU A 21 0.29 -3.77 -25.71
CA GLU A 21 1.44 -2.96 -25.32
C GLU A 21 2.02 -3.42 -23.98
N LYS A 22 1.16 -3.73 -23.00
CA LYS A 22 1.58 -4.34 -21.73
C LYS A 22 2.28 -5.68 -21.95
N ALA A 23 1.75 -6.55 -22.82
CA ALA A 23 2.36 -7.85 -23.11
C ALA A 23 3.73 -7.70 -23.78
N ARG A 24 3.87 -6.74 -24.70
CA ARG A 24 5.15 -6.40 -25.32
C ARG A 24 6.17 -5.92 -24.29
N LEU A 25 5.82 -4.94 -23.45
CA LEU A 25 6.70 -4.43 -22.40
C LEU A 25 7.14 -5.53 -21.43
N SER A 26 6.22 -6.41 -21.02
CA SER A 26 6.55 -7.56 -20.17
C SER A 26 7.63 -8.45 -20.82
N ARG A 27 7.54 -8.73 -22.12
CA ARG A 27 8.55 -9.54 -22.83
C ARG A 27 9.90 -8.83 -22.90
N GLU A 28 9.93 -7.52 -23.17
CA GLU A 28 11.17 -6.75 -23.21
C GLU A 28 11.85 -6.67 -21.82
N ILE A 29 11.07 -6.52 -20.75
CA ILE A 29 11.59 -6.54 -19.37
C ILE A 29 12.19 -7.91 -19.03
N THR A 30 11.50 -9.00 -19.40
CA THR A 30 12.00 -10.37 -19.19
C THR A 30 13.29 -10.60 -19.97
N ALA A 31 13.36 -10.21 -21.24
CA ALA A 31 14.57 -10.36 -22.05
C ALA A 31 15.77 -9.59 -21.46
N LEU A 32 15.56 -8.36 -20.98
CA LEU A 32 16.61 -7.60 -20.29
C LEU A 32 17.02 -8.23 -18.96
N ARG A 33 16.07 -8.84 -18.23
CA ARG A 33 16.37 -9.56 -16.98
C ARG A 33 17.17 -10.83 -17.25
N ASP A 34 16.81 -11.59 -18.27
CA ASP A 34 17.50 -12.83 -18.62
C ASP A 34 18.92 -12.51 -19.10
N ARG A 35 19.08 -11.45 -19.91
CA ARG A 35 20.40 -10.94 -20.28
C ARG A 35 21.22 -10.47 -19.07
N ALA A 36 20.61 -9.74 -18.14
CA ALA A 36 21.25 -9.30 -16.89
C ALA A 36 21.72 -10.45 -15.99
N THR A 37 21.09 -11.62 -16.13
CA THR A 37 21.43 -12.80 -15.34
C THR A 37 22.66 -13.52 -15.94
N ILE A 38 22.91 -13.32 -17.23
CA ILE A 38 24.02 -13.93 -17.97
C ILE A 38 25.22 -12.96 -18.06
N GLU A 39 24.96 -11.66 -18.21
CA GLU A 39 25.94 -10.59 -18.34
C GLU A 39 25.63 -9.49 -17.32
N ASP A 40 26.66 -8.87 -16.70
CA ASP A 40 26.45 -7.64 -15.95
C ASP A 40 25.91 -6.56 -16.90
N LEU A 41 24.67 -6.11 -16.67
CA LEU A 41 24.06 -5.08 -17.51
C LEU A 41 24.94 -3.83 -17.52
N THR A 42 25.11 -3.28 -18.73
CA THR A 42 25.64 -1.93 -18.86
C THR A 42 24.69 -0.93 -18.19
N GLU A 43 25.24 0.18 -17.67
CA GLU A 43 24.45 1.27 -17.06
C GLU A 43 23.33 1.76 -18.00
N THR A 44 23.58 1.78 -19.31
CA THR A 44 22.59 2.13 -20.34
C THR A 44 21.42 1.14 -20.40
N GLU A 45 21.69 -0.16 -20.32
CA GLU A 45 20.65 -1.20 -20.30
C GLU A 45 19.87 -1.20 -18.98
N ARG A 46 20.53 -0.89 -17.87
CA ARG A 46 19.87 -0.70 -16.56
C ARG A 46 18.86 0.45 -16.64
N ARG A 47 19.25 1.61 -17.16
CA ARG A 47 18.34 2.76 -17.37
C ARG A 47 17.20 2.42 -18.33
N LYS A 48 17.48 1.68 -19.42
CA LYS A 48 16.43 1.22 -20.35
C LYS A 48 15.43 0.29 -19.65
N ARG A 49 15.90 -0.64 -18.83
CA ARG A 49 15.06 -1.53 -18.03
C ARG A 49 14.18 -0.75 -17.05
N GLU A 50 14.73 0.24 -16.37
CA GLU A 50 13.97 1.12 -15.46
C GLU A 50 12.87 1.89 -16.21
N ALA A 51 13.19 2.49 -17.35
CA ALA A 51 12.21 3.19 -18.18
C ALA A 51 11.08 2.25 -18.68
N LEU A 52 11.41 1.01 -19.06
CA LEU A 52 10.42 0.01 -19.46
C LEU A 52 9.52 -0.42 -18.29
N ILE A 53 10.08 -0.57 -17.09
CA ILE A 53 9.30 -0.88 -15.88
C ILE A 53 8.35 0.28 -15.56
N ASP A 54 8.81 1.53 -15.66
CA ASP A 54 7.96 2.69 -15.42
C ASP A 54 6.82 2.79 -16.44
N ALA A 55 7.11 2.58 -17.73
CA ALA A 55 6.08 2.53 -18.78
C ALA A 55 5.07 1.40 -18.53
N TRP A 56 5.54 0.21 -18.14
CA TRP A 56 4.67 -0.92 -17.83
C TRP A 56 3.75 -0.63 -16.63
N GLN A 57 4.27 0.03 -15.59
CA GLN A 57 3.46 0.45 -14.44
C GLN A 57 2.41 1.50 -14.84
N HIS A 58 2.76 2.42 -15.74
CA HIS A 58 1.84 3.43 -16.26
C HIS A 58 0.67 2.80 -17.03
N ILE A 59 0.97 1.95 -18.01
CA ILE A 59 -0.05 1.23 -18.80
C ILE A 59 -0.93 0.37 -17.90
N THR A 60 -0.34 -0.28 -16.88
CA THR A 60 -1.11 -1.06 -15.91
C THR A 60 -2.06 -0.17 -15.11
N ALA A 61 -1.62 1.02 -14.70
CA ALA A 61 -2.47 1.97 -13.98
C ALA A 61 -3.61 2.51 -14.86
N GLU A 62 -3.33 2.82 -16.12
CA GLU A 62 -4.36 3.22 -17.10
C GLU A 62 -5.39 2.12 -17.34
N LEU A 63 -4.93 0.89 -17.59
CA LEU A 63 -5.82 -0.27 -17.72
C LEU A 63 -6.68 -0.47 -16.47
N THR A 64 -6.09 -0.33 -15.29
CA THR A 64 -6.83 -0.50 -14.04
C THR A 64 -7.85 0.63 -13.86
N ALA A 65 -7.50 1.88 -14.19
CA ALA A 65 -8.41 3.01 -14.10
C ALA A 65 -9.58 2.94 -15.10
N LYS A 66 -9.37 2.34 -16.27
CA LYS A 66 -10.44 2.07 -17.25
C LYS A 66 -11.38 0.95 -16.81
N LEU A 67 -10.85 -0.07 -16.13
CA LEU A 67 -11.64 -1.18 -15.60
C LEU A 67 -12.32 -0.85 -14.26
N ASP A 68 -11.70 0.00 -13.45
CA ASP A 68 -12.18 0.48 -12.14
C ASP A 68 -11.86 1.98 -11.98
N PRO A 69 -12.85 2.88 -12.10
CA PRO A 69 -12.62 4.31 -11.97
C PRO A 69 -12.14 4.75 -10.58
N ALA A 70 -12.30 3.93 -9.53
CA ALA A 70 -11.82 4.21 -8.18
C ALA A 70 -10.33 3.84 -7.98
N ALA A 71 -9.74 3.14 -8.95
CA ALA A 71 -8.35 2.73 -8.94
C ALA A 71 -7.39 3.93 -9.15
N PRO A 72 -6.18 3.88 -8.56
CA PRO A 72 -5.19 4.93 -8.75
C PRO A 72 -4.71 4.97 -10.21
N ARG A 73 -4.79 6.15 -10.82
CA ARG A 73 -4.41 6.39 -12.22
C ARG A 73 -2.91 6.43 -12.46
N SER A 74 -2.11 6.58 -11.40
CA SER A 74 -0.65 6.56 -11.52
C SER A 74 0.03 5.74 -10.42
N PRO A 75 1.25 5.22 -10.69
CA PRO A 75 2.07 4.55 -9.68
C PRO A 75 2.42 5.45 -8.50
N LYS A 76 2.62 6.76 -8.75
CA LYS A 76 2.88 7.77 -7.70
C LYS A 76 1.67 7.91 -6.77
N ASP A 77 0.46 7.95 -7.31
CA ASP A 77 -0.77 8.03 -6.51
C ASP A 77 -0.97 6.79 -5.65
N ARG A 78 -0.64 5.60 -6.18
CA ARG A 78 -0.69 4.35 -5.42
C ARG A 78 0.28 4.41 -4.23
N ARG A 79 1.53 4.80 -4.45
CA ARG A 79 2.55 4.93 -3.38
C ARG A 79 2.13 5.96 -2.33
N VAL A 80 1.56 7.10 -2.75
CA VAL A 80 1.06 8.13 -1.83
C VAL A 80 -0.13 7.63 -1.02
N ARG A 81 -1.11 6.96 -1.66
CA ARG A 81 -2.26 6.35 -0.95
C ARG A 81 -1.81 5.27 0.04
N GLU A 82 -0.87 4.42 -0.36
CA GLU A 82 -0.33 3.35 0.46
C GLU A 82 0.44 3.91 1.67
N ARG A 83 1.26 4.94 1.46
CA ARG A 83 1.93 5.68 2.55
C ARG A 83 0.92 6.29 3.51
N ARG A 84 -0.10 6.99 3.01
CA ARG A 84 -1.17 7.56 3.85
C ARG A 84 -1.95 6.50 4.63
N ARG A 85 -2.22 5.34 4.04
CA ARG A 85 -2.84 4.20 4.73
C ARG A 85 -1.95 3.65 5.83
N LYS A 86 -0.65 3.49 5.56
CA LYS A 86 0.33 3.04 6.55
C LYS A 86 0.42 4.03 7.71
N ASP A 87 0.53 5.33 7.42
CA ASP A 87 0.59 6.38 8.45
C ASP A 87 -0.67 6.42 9.32
N ARG A 88 -1.87 6.26 8.73
CA ARG A 88 -3.12 6.14 9.50
C ARG A 88 -3.13 4.90 10.40
N ARG A 89 -2.64 3.77 9.90
CA ARG A 89 -2.57 2.51 10.66
C ARG A 89 -1.56 2.59 11.81
N SER A 90 -0.44 3.29 11.60
CA SER A 90 0.54 3.60 12.66
C SER A 90 -0.09 4.48 13.74
N LYS A 91 -0.74 5.59 13.35
CA LYS A 91 -1.42 6.49 14.30
C LYS A 91 -2.51 5.79 15.12
N GLN A 92 -3.24 4.84 14.52
CA GLN A 92 -4.23 4.03 15.24
C GLN A 92 -3.60 3.07 16.25
N ARG A 93 -2.42 2.52 15.96
CA ARG A 93 -1.68 1.66 16.89
C ARG A 93 -1.12 2.46 18.06
N ASP A 94 -0.56 3.63 17.77
CA ASP A 94 0.03 4.50 18.80
C ASP A 94 -1.06 5.02 19.76
N ALA A 95 -2.22 5.42 19.24
CA ALA A 95 -3.37 5.81 20.07
C ALA A 95 -3.91 4.65 20.92
N GLY A 96 -3.96 3.43 20.36
CA GLY A 96 -4.37 2.23 21.11
C GLY A 96 -3.39 1.82 22.21
N ASP A 97 -2.10 2.08 22.03
CA ASP A 97 -1.07 1.80 23.04
C ASP A 97 -1.00 2.86 24.15
N GLU A 98 -1.27 4.14 23.86
CA GLU A 98 -1.46 5.18 24.88
C GLU A 98 -2.68 4.90 25.76
N ASP A 99 -3.81 4.50 25.17
CA ASP A 99 -5.01 4.13 25.92
C ASP A 99 -4.80 2.90 26.81
N ARG A 100 -4.07 1.87 26.31
CA ARG A 100 -3.68 0.71 27.12
C ARG A 100 -2.76 1.09 28.28
N ARG A 101 -1.75 1.95 28.06
CA ARG A 101 -0.86 2.41 29.14
C ARG A 101 -1.63 3.21 30.18
N SER A 102 -2.53 4.11 29.78
CA SER A 102 -3.35 4.88 30.72
C SER A 102 -4.32 3.98 31.50
N GLY A 103 -4.91 2.96 30.86
CA GLY A 103 -5.78 1.98 31.50
C GLY A 103 -5.04 1.11 32.53
N LEU A 104 -3.83 0.66 32.21
CA LEU A 104 -2.96 -0.09 33.12
C LEU A 104 -2.53 0.76 34.33
N GLN A 105 -2.16 2.03 34.10
CA GLN A 105 -1.81 2.96 35.19
C GLN A 105 -3.00 3.26 36.10
N ARG A 106 -4.20 3.48 35.53
CA ARG A 106 -5.43 3.65 36.31
C ARG A 106 -5.75 2.41 37.14
N ARG A 107 -5.58 1.21 36.58
CA ARG A 107 -5.78 -0.06 37.30
C ARG A 107 -4.77 -0.25 38.44
N ALA A 108 -3.49 0.05 38.20
CA ALA A 108 -2.45 -0.01 39.23
C ALA A 108 -2.70 0.97 40.38
N LYS A 109 -3.12 2.20 40.08
CA LYS A 109 -3.49 3.21 41.10
C LYS A 109 -4.67 2.74 41.94
N ARG A 110 -5.69 2.13 41.32
CA ARG A 110 -6.89 1.62 42.01
C ARG A 110 -6.58 0.44 42.93
N ILE A 111 -5.66 -0.45 42.54
CA ILE A 111 -5.19 -1.56 43.37
C ILE A 111 -4.43 -1.03 44.60
N ARG A 112 -3.55 -0.04 44.41
CA ARG A 112 -2.81 0.59 45.52
C ARG A 112 -3.77 1.24 46.53
N THR A 113 -4.71 2.06 46.08
CA THR A 113 -5.69 2.72 46.98
C THR A 113 -6.64 1.75 47.69
N ASN A 114 -6.95 0.60 47.10
CA ASN A 114 -7.76 -0.42 47.76
C ASN A 114 -6.97 -1.29 48.75
N ARG A 115 -5.64 -1.36 48.61
CA ARG A 115 -4.75 -1.99 49.58
C ARG A 115 -4.60 -1.14 50.84
N ASP A 116 -4.48 0.17 50.67
CA ASP A 116 -4.36 1.13 51.79
C ASP A 116 -5.64 1.28 52.63
N ARG A 117 -6.80 0.85 52.11
CA ARG A 117 -8.08 0.88 52.83
C ARG A 117 -8.41 -0.40 53.60
N ARG A 118 -7.54 -1.42 53.55
CA ARG A 118 -7.79 -2.71 54.22
C ARG A 118 -7.28 -2.79 55.66
N ASP A 119 -6.63 -1.76 56.20
CA ASP A 119 -6.32 -1.68 57.63
C ASP A 119 -6.93 -0.43 58.26
N PRO A 120 -8.09 -0.54 58.93
CA PRO A 120 -8.49 0.44 59.93
C PRO A 120 -8.26 -0.05 61.37
N PHE A 121 -7.97 -1.33 61.62
CA PHE A 121 -7.81 -1.86 62.99
C PHE A 121 -6.87 -3.08 63.05
N GLY A 122 -5.78 -2.96 63.80
CA GLY A 122 -5.19 -4.09 64.52
C GLY A 122 -3.68 -4.33 64.34
N ALA A 123 -2.86 -3.68 65.18
CA ALA A 123 -2.04 -4.37 66.18
C ALA A 123 -1.23 -3.34 66.99
N GLU A 124 -1.86 -2.82 68.05
CA GLU A 124 -1.15 -2.37 69.26
C GLU A 124 -0.83 -3.61 70.13
N ASP A 125 0.34 -3.55 70.79
CA ASP A 125 0.78 -4.27 71.99
C ASP A 125 0.62 -5.80 72.11
N THR A 126 1.73 -6.52 71.94
CA THR A 126 2.39 -7.35 72.99
C THR A 126 3.80 -7.76 72.57
#